data_AF-A0A0L0FL50-F1
#
_entry.id   AF-A0A0L0FL50-F1
#
_cell.length_a   1.000
_cell.length_b   1.000
_cell.length_c   1.000
_cell.angle_alpha   90.00
_cell.angle_beta   90.00
_cell.angle_gamma   90.00
#
_symmetry.space_group_name_H-M   'P 1'
#
loop_
_entity.id
_entity.type
_entity.pdbx_description
1 polymer ?
#
loop_
_entity_poly.entity_id
_entity_poly.type
_entity_poly.pdbx_seq_one_letter_code
_entity_poly.pdbx_strand_id
1 'polypeptide(L)'
;MSSAIMSKIILSIANLYFTLCLALPFNKDAKIDIIRAGPAGIHMASCLDTAGYDHITMYEKTSRIGGKAYSFLDPDDPEVFHEMGTCYTHTAYDAVFDLLRTYVNENLDEKLIEYSSDNYYQGNK
;
A
#
# COMPACT_ATOMS: atom_id res chain seq x y z
N MET A 1 -27.37 20.25 -32.37
CA MET A 1 -26.37 19.17 -32.25
C MET A 1 -26.92 18.12 -31.29
N SER A 2 -27.00 16.85 -31.72
CA SER A 2 -27.65 15.78 -30.95
C SER A 2 -26.95 15.54 -29.61
N SER A 3 -27.71 15.39 -28.52
CA SER A 3 -27.20 15.14 -27.16
C SER A 3 -26.27 13.92 -27.07
N ALA A 4 -26.46 12.95 -27.97
CA ALA A 4 -25.61 11.76 -28.09
C ALA A 4 -24.17 12.07 -28.51
N ILE A 5 -23.95 13.13 -29.30
CA ILE A 5 -22.60 13.54 -29.75
C ILE A 5 -21.86 14.20 -28.59
N MET A 6 -22.56 15.01 -27.80
CA MET A 6 -21.98 15.73 -26.66
C MET A 6 -21.56 14.78 -25.54
N SER A 7 -22.37 13.74 -25.26
CA SER A 7 -22.02 12.68 -24.29
C SER A 7 -20.80 11.85 -24.73
N LYS A 8 -20.70 11.46 -26.00
CA LYS A 8 -19.54 10.72 -26.52
C LYS A 8 -18.24 11.51 -26.44
N ILE A 9 -18.30 12.82 -26.67
CA ILE A 9 -17.14 13.72 -26.55
C ILE A 9 -16.70 13.82 -25.09
N ILE A 10 -17.63 14.00 -24.16
CA ILE A 10 -17.32 14.06 -22.71
C ILE A 10 -16.71 12.73 -22.25
N LEU A 11 -17.27 11.60 -22.68
CA LEU A 11 -16.75 10.27 -22.32
C LEU A 11 -15.35 10.03 -22.91
N SER A 12 -15.10 10.47 -24.15
CA SER A 12 -13.78 10.36 -24.79
C SER A 12 -12.73 11.26 -24.14
N ILE A 13 -13.12 12.47 -23.72
CA ILE A 13 -12.23 13.41 -23.03
C ILE A 13 -11.93 12.92 -21.61
N ALA A 14 -12.93 12.42 -20.88
CA ALA A 14 -12.74 11.82 -19.57
C ALA A 14 -11.83 10.58 -19.64
N ASN A 15 -11.98 9.75 -20.67
CA ASN A 15 -11.13 8.59 -20.88
C ASN A 15 -9.68 8.99 -21.28
N LEU A 16 -9.52 10.09 -22.01
CA LEU A 16 -8.21 10.65 -22.35
C LEU A 16 -7.51 11.22 -21.10
N TYR A 17 -8.22 11.96 -20.24
CA TYR A 17 -7.67 12.44 -18.97
C TYR A 17 -7.39 11.30 -17.98
N PHE A 18 -8.24 10.27 -17.96
CA PHE A 18 -8.03 9.07 -17.15
C PHE A 18 -6.78 8.30 -17.60
N THR A 19 -6.61 8.13 -18.92
CA THR A 19 -5.42 7.47 -19.48
C THR A 19 -4.15 8.29 -19.28
N LEU A 20 -4.22 9.63 -19.43
CA LEU A 20 -3.08 10.53 -19.23
C LEU A 20 -2.66 10.63 -17.76
N CYS A 21 -3.59 10.40 -16.83
CA CYS A 21 -3.33 10.44 -15.39
C CYS A 21 -2.77 9.12 -14.83
N LEU A 22 -3.04 7.98 -15.50
CA LEU A 22 -2.64 6.64 -15.03
C LEU A 22 -1.55 5.95 -15.86
N ALA A 23 -1.24 6.43 -17.06
CA ALA A 23 -0.12 5.90 -17.82
C ALA A 23 1.18 6.40 -17.19
N LEU A 24 1.82 5.56 -16.37
CA LEU A 24 3.22 5.73 -16.00
C LEU A 24 4.00 6.08 -17.28
N PRO A 25 4.82 7.14 -17.29
CA PRO A 25 5.31 7.77 -18.52
C PRO A 25 6.35 6.92 -19.30
N PHE A 26 6.50 5.63 -18.95
CA PHE A 26 7.50 4.73 -19.47
C PHE A 26 6.85 3.40 -19.90
N ASN A 27 7.38 2.81 -20.98
CA ASN A 27 7.00 1.47 -21.47
C ASN A 27 7.20 0.40 -20.37
N LYS A 28 6.47 -0.72 -20.46
CA LYS A 28 6.57 -1.89 -19.57
C LYS A 28 7.98 -2.49 -19.50
N ASP A 29 8.74 -2.38 -20.60
CA ASP A 29 10.15 -2.79 -20.67
C ASP A 29 11.13 -1.77 -20.06
N ALA A 30 10.64 -0.72 -19.39
CA ALA A 30 11.52 0.24 -18.74
C ALA A 30 12.25 -0.41 -17.55
N LYS A 31 13.55 -0.15 -17.44
CA LYS A 31 14.34 -0.53 -16.26
C LYS A 31 14.05 0.46 -15.14
N ILE A 32 13.50 -0.05 -14.04
CA ILE A 32 13.06 0.76 -12.91
C ILE A 32 13.88 0.38 -11.68
N ASP A 33 14.65 1.34 -11.18
CA ASP A 33 15.41 1.21 -9.95
C ASP A 33 14.65 1.86 -8.78
N ILE A 34 14.28 1.08 -7.77
CA ILE A 34 13.61 1.53 -6.56
C ILE A 34 14.64 1.65 -5.44
N ILE A 35 14.80 2.86 -4.89
CA ILE A 35 15.76 3.13 -3.82
C ILE A 35 15.07 3.08 -2.45
N ARG A 36 15.50 2.11 -1.64
CA ARG A 36 15.04 1.70 -0.30
C ARG A 36 13.87 0.74 -0.29
N ALA A 37 14.03 -0.36 0.46
CA ALA A 37 13.02 -1.39 0.66
C ALA A 37 12.20 -1.14 1.94
N GLY A 38 11.73 0.10 2.12
CA GLY A 38 10.72 0.45 3.13
C GLY A 38 9.29 0.20 2.63
N PRO A 39 8.25 0.56 3.41
CA PRO A 39 6.85 0.30 3.03
C PRO A 39 6.48 0.94 1.70
N ALA A 40 6.93 2.17 1.44
CA ALA A 40 6.68 2.87 0.18
C ALA A 40 7.39 2.20 -1.02
N GLY A 41 8.64 1.76 -0.85
CA GLY A 41 9.42 1.14 -1.92
C GLY A 41 8.87 -0.23 -2.31
N ILE A 42 8.55 -1.06 -1.31
CA ILE A 42 7.94 -2.38 -1.50
C ILE A 42 6.55 -2.22 -2.13
N HIS A 43 5.75 -1.26 -1.66
CA HIS A 43 4.42 -1.01 -2.23
C HIS A 43 4.51 -0.55 -3.69
N MET A 44 5.44 0.35 -4.02
CA MET A 44 5.67 0.77 -5.41
C MET A 44 6.11 -0.40 -6.29
N ALA A 45 7.02 -1.26 -5.79
CA ALA A 45 7.44 -2.46 -6.50
C ALA A 45 6.25 -3.37 -6.81
N SER A 46 5.39 -3.63 -5.82
CA SER A 46 4.16 -4.42 -5.96
C SER A 46 3.18 -3.80 -6.97
N CYS A 47 2.99 -2.48 -6.95
CA CYS A 47 2.14 -1.80 -7.93
C CYS A 47 2.68 -1.90 -9.36
N LEU A 48 3.99 -1.75 -9.55
CA LEU A 48 4.63 -1.86 -10.85
C LEU A 48 4.58 -3.29 -11.39
N ASP A 49 4.86 -4.27 -10.54
CA ASP A 49 4.76 -5.70 -10.87
C ASP A 49 3.32 -6.07 -11.28
N THR A 50 2.33 -5.67 -10.48
CA THR A 50 0.90 -5.88 -10.80
C THR A 50 0.48 -5.17 -12.08
N ALA A 51 1.10 -4.03 -12.40
CA ALA A 51 0.87 -3.31 -13.64
C ALA A 51 1.61 -3.90 -14.86
N GLY A 52 2.37 -4.99 -14.70
CA GLY A 52 3.08 -5.69 -15.78
C GLY A 52 4.40 -5.05 -16.19
N TYR A 53 5.14 -4.44 -15.26
CA TYR A 53 6.52 -4.00 -15.50
C TYR A 53 7.50 -5.11 -15.09
N ASP A 54 8.28 -5.62 -16.04
CA ASP A 54 9.08 -6.84 -15.83
C ASP A 54 10.54 -6.55 -15.39
N HIS A 55 10.97 -5.29 -15.37
CA HIS A 55 12.36 -4.91 -15.15
C HIS A 55 12.54 -4.00 -13.93
N ILE A 56 12.06 -4.47 -12.78
CA ILE A 56 12.12 -3.77 -11.51
C ILE A 56 13.29 -4.29 -10.68
N THR A 57 14.19 -3.40 -10.26
CA THR A 57 15.27 -3.73 -9.30
C THR A 57 15.14 -2.83 -8.08
N MET A 58 15.24 -3.42 -6.88
CA MET A 58 15.14 -2.68 -5.62
C MET A 58 16.46 -2.76 -4.86
N TYR A 59 16.90 -1.61 -4.34
CA TYR A 59 18.14 -1.49 -3.57
C TYR A 59 17.83 -1.10 -2.13
N GLU A 60 18.41 -1.81 -1.17
CA GLU A 60 18.34 -1.49 0.25
C GLU A 60 19.76 -1.43 0.82
N LYS A 61 20.03 -0.39 1.63
CA LYS A 61 21.37 -0.18 2.19
C LYS A 61 21.65 -1.16 3.33
N THR A 62 20.61 -1.48 4.10
CA THR A 62 20.73 -2.32 5.29
C THR A 62 20.52 -3.80 4.95
N SER A 63 20.82 -4.67 5.90
CA SER A 63 20.55 -6.11 5.78
C SER A 63 19.09 -6.49 6.02
N ARG A 64 18.18 -5.50 6.18
CA ARG A 64 16.76 -5.72 6.50
C ARG A 64 15.86 -4.86 5.63
N ILE A 65 14.66 -5.37 5.38
CA ILE A 65 13.58 -4.63 4.71
C ILE A 65 12.64 -3.98 5.74
N GLY A 66 11.60 -3.30 5.27
CA GLY A 66 10.55 -2.69 6.12
C GLY A 66 10.89 -1.27 6.62
N GLY A 67 12.15 -0.85 6.52
CA GLY A 67 12.55 0.52 6.84
C GLY A 67 12.21 0.91 8.29
N LYS A 68 11.30 1.87 8.47
CA LYS A 68 10.84 2.28 9.81
C LYS A 68 9.70 1.42 10.38
N ALA A 69 9.05 0.60 9.57
CA ALA A 69 8.19 -0.45 10.09
C ALA A 69 9.10 -1.61 10.51
N TYR A 70 9.41 -1.69 11.80
CA TYR A 70 10.38 -2.64 12.32
C TYR A 70 9.95 -3.15 13.69
N SER A 71 9.58 -4.43 13.71
CA SER A 71 9.32 -5.22 14.91
C SER A 71 10.56 -6.06 15.21
N PHE A 72 11.12 -5.90 16.40
CA PHE A 72 12.27 -6.67 16.90
C PHE A 72 11.77 -7.81 17.79
N LEU A 73 12.12 -9.05 17.46
CA LEU A 73 11.79 -10.22 18.28
C LEU A 73 12.68 -10.25 19.54
N ASP A 74 12.08 -10.46 20.71
CA ASP A 74 12.83 -10.59 21.95
C ASP A 74 13.75 -11.83 21.90
N PRO A 75 15.07 -11.69 22.17
CA PRO A 75 15.99 -12.82 22.14
C PRO A 75 15.69 -13.89 23.19
N ASP A 76 15.07 -13.52 24.31
CA ASP A 76 14.78 -14.41 25.43
C ASP A 76 13.35 -14.96 25.38
N ASP A 77 12.45 -14.34 24.60
CA ASP A 77 11.06 -14.77 24.43
C ASP A 77 10.57 -14.62 22.96
N PRO A 78 10.50 -15.72 22.19
CA PRO A 78 10.16 -15.68 20.77
C PRO A 78 8.68 -15.35 20.49
N GLU A 79 7.84 -15.20 21.52
CA GLU A 79 6.44 -14.76 21.36
C GLU A 79 6.28 -13.24 21.50
N VAL A 80 7.33 -12.53 21.96
CA VAL A 80 7.29 -11.10 22.24
C VAL A 80 7.99 -10.31 21.14
N PHE A 81 7.26 -9.35 20.57
CA PHE A 81 7.78 -8.39 19.60
C PHE A 81 7.83 -6.97 20.18
N HIS A 82 8.95 -6.30 19.97
CA HIS A 82 9.18 -4.90 20.33
C HIS A 82 9.09 -4.02 19.10
N GLU A 83 8.08 -3.15 19.04
CA GLU A 83 7.95 -2.20 17.94
C GLU A 83 8.96 -1.06 18.08
N MET A 84 9.92 -1.00 17.15
CA MET A 84 10.99 -0.01 17.13
C MET A 84 10.69 1.18 16.18
N GLY A 85 9.47 1.26 15.66
CA GLY A 85 9.06 2.30 14.73
C GLY A 85 7.54 2.41 14.54
N THR A 86 7.00 1.94 13.41
CA THR A 86 5.56 2.04 13.12
C THR A 86 4.73 1.14 14.05
N CYS A 87 3.92 1.72 14.95
CA CYS A 87 3.08 0.95 15.88
C CYS A 87 1.58 1.06 15.64
N TYR A 88 1.12 2.13 14.97
CA TYR A 88 -0.30 2.47 14.88
C TYR A 88 -0.73 2.70 13.44
N THR A 89 -1.99 2.37 13.16
CA THR A 89 -2.70 2.73 11.93
C THR A 89 -3.99 3.49 12.28
N HIS A 90 -4.50 4.25 11.33
CA HIS A 90 -5.80 4.89 11.44
C HIS A 90 -6.79 4.18 10.51
N THR A 91 -8.07 4.12 10.86
CA THR A 91 -9.12 3.43 10.07
C THR A 91 -9.24 3.94 8.63
N ALA A 92 -8.84 5.18 8.37
CA ALA A 92 -8.81 5.79 7.04
C ALA A 92 -7.61 5.39 6.16
N TYR A 93 -6.73 4.49 6.62
CA TYR A 93 -5.55 4.06 5.85
C TYR A 93 -5.90 2.91 4.91
N ASP A 94 -6.83 3.17 3.98
CA ASP A 94 -7.42 2.16 3.10
C ASP A 94 -6.36 1.34 2.35
N ALA A 95 -5.34 2.01 1.80
CA ALA A 95 -4.26 1.33 1.08
C ALA A 95 -3.49 0.32 1.95
N VAL A 96 -3.33 0.58 3.25
CA VAL A 96 -2.67 -0.35 4.17
C VAL A 96 -3.58 -1.55 4.44
N PHE A 97 -4.87 -1.31 4.67
CA PHE A 97 -5.83 -2.39 4.91
C PHE A 97 -6.06 -3.25 3.67
N ASP A 98 -6.04 -2.68 2.48
CA ASP A 98 -6.13 -3.43 1.23
C ASP A 98 -4.91 -4.35 1.05
N LEU A 99 -3.71 -3.88 1.41
CA LEU A 99 -2.51 -4.72 1.43
C LEU A 99 -2.63 -5.86 2.45
N LEU A 100 -3.11 -5.57 3.67
CA LEU A 100 -3.31 -6.59 4.70
C LEU A 100 -4.31 -7.66 4.25
N ARG A 101 -5.45 -7.26 3.68
CA ARG A 101 -6.44 -8.19 3.10
C ARG A 101 -5.83 -9.04 2.00
N THR A 102 -5.02 -8.44 1.12
CA THR A 102 -4.39 -9.14 -0.01
C THR A 102 -3.38 -10.20 0.43
N TYR A 103 -2.52 -9.88 1.42
CA TYR A 103 -1.34 -10.70 1.72
C TYR A 103 -1.41 -11.50 3.02
N VAL A 104 -2.23 -11.07 3.98
CA VAL A 104 -2.34 -11.75 5.29
C VAL A 104 -3.52 -12.73 5.30
N ASN A 105 -4.56 -12.48 4.51
CA ASN A 105 -5.72 -13.38 4.28
C ASN A 105 -6.26 -14.07 5.55
N GLU A 106 -6.25 -13.36 6.68
CA GLU A 106 -6.99 -13.74 7.88
C GLU A 106 -8.27 -12.92 7.94
N ASN A 107 -9.26 -13.38 8.71
CA ASN A 107 -10.53 -12.67 8.97
C ASN A 107 -10.29 -11.36 9.76
N LEU A 108 -9.63 -10.39 9.11
CA LEU A 108 -9.22 -9.11 9.69
C LEU A 108 -10.44 -8.26 10.09
N ASP A 109 -11.58 -8.47 9.43
CA ASP A 109 -12.80 -7.72 9.71
C ASP A 109 -13.33 -7.99 11.12
N GLU A 110 -13.23 -9.22 11.66
CA GLU A 110 -13.64 -9.51 13.04
C GLU A 110 -12.67 -8.92 14.07
N LYS A 111 -11.36 -9.02 13.83
CA LYS A 111 -10.32 -8.63 14.80
C LYS A 111 -10.09 -7.11 14.85
N LEU A 112 -10.30 -6.40 13.74
CA LEU A 112 -10.21 -4.94 13.69
C LEU A 112 -11.44 -4.26 14.32
N ILE A 113 -12.62 -4.89 14.25
CA ILE A 113 -13.82 -4.41 14.95
C ILE A 113 -13.63 -4.51 16.46
N GLU A 114 -13.09 -5.63 16.95
CA GLU A 114 -12.84 -5.85 18.39
C GLU A 114 -11.84 -4.84 18.98
N TYR A 115 -10.77 -4.51 18.25
CA TYR A 115 -9.77 -3.53 18.72
C TYR A 115 -10.30 -2.08 18.73
N SER A 116 -11.25 -1.77 17.84
CA SER A 116 -11.88 -0.44 17.71
C SER A 116 -12.98 -0.22 18.77
N SER A 117 -13.76 -1.25 19.12
CA SER A 117 -14.86 -1.12 20.08
C SER A 117 -14.39 -0.98 21.53
N ASP A 118 -13.27 -1.60 21.89
CA ASP A 118 -12.93 -1.77 23.32
C ASP A 118 -11.97 -0.71 23.87
N ASN A 119 -11.24 0.03 23.02
CA ASN A 119 -10.15 0.93 23.47
C ASN A 119 -10.30 2.41 23.14
N TYR A 120 -11.35 2.86 22.44
CA TYR A 120 -11.56 4.30 22.15
C TYR A 120 -12.42 5.05 23.20
N TYR A 121 -13.03 4.34 24.16
CA TYR A 121 -13.84 4.93 25.24
C TYR A 121 -13.44 4.43 26.64
N GLN A 122 -12.14 4.38 26.96
CA GLN A 122 -11.65 4.29 28.34
C GLN A 122 -10.72 5.47 28.67
N GLY A 123 -11.06 6.66 28.14
CA GLY A 123 -10.52 7.92 28.64
C GLY A 123 -11.22 8.28 29.94
N ASN A 124 -10.49 8.16 31.06
CA ASN A 124 -10.90 8.55 32.40
C ASN A 124 -11.68 9.89 32.42
N LYS A 125 -12.92 9.85 32.92
CA LYS A 125 -13.55 11.00 33.59
C LYS A 125 -13.30 10.89 35.09
#